data_AF-A0A973XGC1-F1
#
_entry.id   AF-A0A973XGC1-F1
#
_cell.length_a   1.000
_cell.length_b   1.000
_cell.length_c   1.000
_cell.angle_alpha   90.00
_cell.angle_beta   90.00
_cell.angle_gamma   90.00
#
_symmetry.space_group_name_H-M   'P 1'
#
loop_
_entity.id
_entity.type
_entity.pdbx_description
1 polymer ?
#
loop_
_entity_poly.entity_id
_entity_poly.type
_entity_poly.pdbx_seq_one_letter_code
_entity_poly.pdbx_strand_id
1 'polypeptide(L)'
;MFFRKATRQAKAVIAAFHAAFGRLQMPEDALAEAAYSAVARQVLRRHRASGYESLPARALRELAMMLVLVHEDRPSFDRALVFHGIAADDIASLRARAERRPERREQARLALRATLADARARRAAARVAAATFAEKAAVQARAVAIPVVPAAVVQSPALVAEPPRLAA
;
A
#
# COMPACT_ATOMS: atom_id res chain seq x y z
N MET A 1 -20.34 5.66 -36.09
CA MET A 1 -20.48 4.63 -35.03
C MET A 1 -19.19 4.26 -34.28
N PHE A 2 -18.00 4.55 -34.81
CA PHE A 2 -16.70 4.11 -34.25
C PHE A 2 -16.44 4.54 -32.78
N PHE A 3 -16.78 5.77 -32.39
CA PHE A 3 -16.56 6.29 -31.04
C PHE A 3 -17.36 5.56 -29.95
N ARG A 4 -18.58 5.10 -30.27
CA ARG A 4 -19.42 4.35 -29.31
C ARG A 4 -18.83 2.96 -29.05
N LYS A 5 -18.36 2.27 -30.10
CA LYS A 5 -17.69 0.96 -29.99
C LYS A 5 -16.42 1.04 -29.13
N ALA A 6 -15.55 2.01 -29.39
CA ALA A 6 -14.32 2.21 -28.63
C ALA A 6 -14.57 2.55 -27.14
N THR A 7 -15.66 3.28 -26.84
CA THR A 7 -16.01 3.62 -25.45
C THR A 7 -16.59 2.41 -24.72
N ARG A 8 -17.43 1.60 -25.38
CA ARG A 8 -17.93 0.34 -24.84
C ARG A 8 -16.80 -0.63 -24.52
N GLN A 9 -15.83 -0.75 -25.43
CA GLN A 9 -14.62 -1.56 -25.23
C GLN A 9 -13.81 -1.07 -24.02
N ALA A 10 -13.56 0.24 -23.91
CA ALA A 10 -12.85 0.81 -22.77
C ALA A 10 -13.57 0.54 -21.43
N LYS A 11 -14.90 0.63 -21.40
CA LYS A 11 -15.70 0.27 -20.21
C LYS A 11 -15.53 -1.21 -19.85
N ALA A 12 -15.65 -2.09 -20.85
CA ALA A 12 -15.51 -3.53 -20.64
C ALA A 12 -14.14 -3.90 -20.07
N VAL A 13 -13.05 -3.31 -20.58
CA VAL A 13 -11.70 -3.58 -20.08
C VAL A 13 -11.52 -3.10 -18.64
N ILE A 14 -12.00 -1.90 -18.29
CA ILE A 14 -11.91 -1.39 -16.91
C ILE A 14 -12.73 -2.28 -15.96
N ALA A 15 -13.94 -2.69 -16.37
CA ALA A 15 -14.78 -3.58 -15.58
C ALA A 15 -14.12 -4.96 -15.39
N ALA A 16 -13.58 -5.55 -16.46
CA ALA A 16 -12.88 -6.83 -16.42
C ALA A 16 -11.65 -6.77 -15.51
N PHE A 17 -10.87 -5.69 -15.55
CA PHE A 17 -9.75 -5.48 -14.65
C PHE A 17 -10.18 -5.46 -13.18
N HIS A 18 -11.22 -4.70 -12.83
CA HIS A 18 -11.70 -4.65 -11.45
C HIS A 18 -12.29 -5.98 -10.98
N ALA A 19 -12.93 -6.75 -11.87
CA ALA A 19 -13.39 -8.11 -11.56
C ALA A 19 -12.21 -9.08 -11.35
N ALA A 20 -11.11 -8.88 -12.07
CA ALA A 20 -9.91 -9.71 -11.98
C ALA A 20 -8.97 -9.35 -10.82
N PHE A 21 -9.17 -8.18 -10.20
CA PHE A 21 -8.20 -7.58 -9.27
C PHE A 21 -7.77 -8.52 -8.13
N GLY A 22 -8.71 -9.29 -7.56
CA GLY A 22 -8.40 -10.25 -6.50
C GLY A 22 -7.57 -11.48 -6.92
N ARG A 23 -7.30 -11.65 -8.23
CA ARG A 23 -6.55 -12.79 -8.79
C ARG A 23 -5.16 -12.41 -9.29
N LEU A 24 -4.83 -11.12 -9.30
CA LEU A 24 -3.48 -10.65 -9.63
C LEU A 24 -2.59 -10.83 -8.40
N GLN A 25 -1.85 -11.94 -8.36
CA GLN A 25 -1.13 -12.38 -7.15
C GLN A 25 0.36 -11.98 -7.14
N MET A 26 0.89 -11.42 -8.24
CA MET A 26 2.31 -11.07 -8.30
C MET A 26 2.58 -9.70 -7.67
N PRO A 27 3.67 -9.53 -6.90
CA PRO A 27 4.03 -8.24 -6.30
C PRO A 27 4.12 -7.09 -7.31
N GLU A 28 4.55 -7.39 -8.54
CA GLU A 28 4.65 -6.45 -9.65
C GLU A 28 3.27 -5.94 -10.11
N ASP A 29 2.24 -6.80 -10.01
CA ASP A 29 0.86 -6.44 -10.35
C ASP A 29 0.29 -5.47 -9.30
N ALA A 30 0.63 -5.64 -8.02
CA ALA A 30 0.22 -4.72 -6.96
C ALA A 30 0.82 -3.31 -7.14
N LEU A 31 2.06 -3.22 -7.64
CA LEU A 31 2.67 -1.93 -7.97
C LEU A 31 1.97 -1.26 -9.15
N ALA A 32 1.71 -2.03 -10.21
CA ALA A 32 1.01 -1.55 -11.40
C ALA A 32 -0.42 -1.11 -11.07
N GLU A 33 -1.12 -1.87 -10.25
CA GLU A 33 -2.45 -1.52 -9.77
C GLU A 33 -2.43 -0.24 -8.93
N ALA A 34 -1.51 -0.11 -7.97
CA ALA A 34 -1.40 1.11 -7.18
C ALA A 34 -1.12 2.35 -8.06
N ALA A 35 -0.28 2.22 -9.08
CA ALA A 35 0.00 3.28 -10.05
C ALA A 35 -1.25 3.64 -10.88
N TYR A 36 -1.96 2.63 -11.41
CA TYR A 36 -3.22 2.85 -12.10
C TYR A 36 -4.27 3.52 -11.21
N SER A 37 -4.45 3.03 -9.98
CA SER A 37 -5.37 3.58 -8.97
C SER A 37 -5.05 5.04 -8.62
N ALA A 38 -3.77 5.43 -8.58
CA ALA A 38 -3.39 6.83 -8.39
C ALA A 38 -3.83 7.72 -9.57
N VAL A 39 -3.57 7.29 -10.80
CA VAL A 39 -4.00 8.00 -12.02
C VAL A 39 -5.52 8.06 -12.11
N ALA A 40 -6.20 6.94 -11.88
CA ALA A 40 -7.65 6.84 -11.88
C ALA A 40 -8.30 7.82 -10.89
N ARG A 41 -7.80 7.89 -9.65
CA ARG A 41 -8.27 8.86 -8.65
C ARG A 41 -8.05 10.30 -9.10
N GLN A 42 -6.92 10.62 -9.72
CA GLN A 42 -6.66 11.97 -10.24
C GLN A 42 -7.68 12.34 -11.33
N VAL A 43 -7.96 11.42 -12.26
CA VAL A 43 -8.94 11.63 -13.34
C VAL A 43 -10.35 11.80 -12.77
N LEU A 44 -10.77 10.92 -11.84
CA LEU A 44 -12.07 11.01 -11.18
C LEU A 44 -12.25 12.36 -10.48
N ARG A 45 -11.24 12.82 -9.72
CA ARG A 45 -11.26 14.14 -9.06
C ARG A 45 -11.34 15.28 -10.07
N ARG A 46 -10.52 15.25 -11.12
CA ARG A 46 -10.52 16.28 -12.17
C ARG A 46 -11.90 16.45 -12.81
N HIS A 47 -12.62 15.35 -12.98
CA HIS A 47 -13.96 15.34 -13.58
C HIS A 47 -15.10 15.40 -12.56
N ARG A 48 -14.81 15.51 -11.26
CA ARG A 48 -15.80 15.43 -10.17
C ARG A 48 -16.73 14.21 -10.31
N ALA A 49 -16.17 13.10 -10.78
CA ALA A 49 -16.88 11.87 -11.06
C ALA A 49 -16.87 10.95 -9.82
N SER A 50 -18.03 10.40 -9.46
CA SER A 50 -18.16 9.45 -8.35
C SER A 50 -17.63 8.06 -8.70
N GLY A 51 -17.56 7.74 -9.99
CA GLY A 51 -17.03 6.49 -10.50
C GLY A 51 -16.81 6.52 -12.02
N TYR A 52 -16.25 5.44 -12.56
CA TYR A 52 -15.87 5.37 -13.97
C TYR A 52 -17.06 5.54 -14.92
N GLU A 53 -18.24 5.08 -14.54
CA GLU A 53 -19.45 5.19 -15.37
C GLU A 53 -19.87 6.63 -15.66
N SER A 54 -19.53 7.55 -14.75
CA SER A 54 -19.84 8.98 -14.85
C SER A 54 -18.78 9.79 -15.61
N LEU A 55 -17.68 9.15 -16.03
CA LEU A 55 -16.62 9.85 -16.75
C LEU A 55 -17.01 10.15 -18.21
N PRO A 56 -16.56 11.30 -18.76
CA PRO A 56 -16.68 11.56 -20.18
C PRO A 56 -16.01 10.45 -20.99
N ALA A 57 -16.60 10.11 -22.14
CA ALA A 57 -16.10 9.04 -23.02
C ALA A 57 -14.62 9.18 -23.38
N ARG A 58 -14.11 10.41 -23.50
CA ARG A 58 -12.69 10.69 -23.72
C ARG A 58 -11.83 10.26 -22.52
N ALA A 59 -12.19 10.69 -21.31
CA ALA A 59 -11.47 10.36 -20.08
C ALA A 59 -11.47 8.85 -19.82
N LEU A 60 -12.59 8.18 -20.10
CA LEU A 60 -12.71 6.74 -19.92
C LEU A 60 -11.82 5.94 -20.89
N ARG A 61 -11.74 6.37 -22.16
CA ARG A 61 -10.79 5.77 -23.12
C ARG A 61 -9.34 6.04 -22.74
N GLU A 62 -9.05 7.23 -22.21
CA GLU A 62 -7.72 7.57 -21.72
C GLU A 62 -7.32 6.68 -20.53
N LEU A 63 -8.25 6.43 -19.58
CA LEU A 63 -7.99 5.50 -18.47
C LEU A 63 -7.75 4.07 -18.94
N ALA A 64 -8.52 3.56 -19.92
CA ALA A 64 -8.28 2.23 -20.47
C ALA A 64 -6.90 2.10 -21.14
N MET A 65 -6.45 3.14 -21.86
CA MET A 65 -5.09 3.15 -22.42
C MET A 65 -4.02 3.19 -21.31
N MET A 66 -4.23 4.01 -20.28
CA MET A 66 -3.32 4.08 -19.14
C MET A 66 -3.23 2.74 -18.39
N LEU A 67 -4.36 2.06 -18.20
CA LEU A 67 -4.42 0.74 -17.57
C LEU A 67 -3.51 -0.26 -18.30
N VAL A 68 -3.65 -0.35 -19.62
CA VAL A 68 -2.87 -1.28 -20.45
C VAL A 68 -1.38 -0.90 -20.49
N LEU A 69 -1.04 0.39 -20.54
CA LEU A 69 0.35 0.87 -20.51
C LEU A 69 1.03 0.58 -19.17
N VAL A 70 0.32 0.81 -18.07
CA VAL A 70 0.84 0.52 -16.72
C VAL A 70 1.05 -0.98 -16.54
N HIS A 71 0.38 -1.83 -17.33
CA HIS A 71 0.52 -3.28 -17.33
C HIS A 71 1.21 -3.87 -18.58
N GLU A 72 1.92 -3.05 -19.37
CA GLU A 72 2.42 -3.42 -20.71
C GLU A 72 3.15 -4.78 -20.72
N ASP A 73 4.11 -4.97 -19.81
CA ASP A 73 4.95 -6.16 -19.73
C ASP A 73 4.42 -7.28 -18.80
N ARG A 74 3.11 -7.35 -18.51
CA ARG A 74 2.55 -8.36 -17.57
C ARG A 74 1.62 -9.37 -18.25
N PRO A 75 2.09 -10.61 -18.48
CA PRO A 75 1.25 -11.69 -19.00
C PRO A 75 0.13 -12.13 -18.03
N SER A 76 0.26 -11.85 -16.72
CA SER A 76 -0.79 -12.10 -15.72
C SER A 76 -2.02 -11.23 -15.99
N PHE A 77 -1.80 -9.96 -16.33
CA PHE A 77 -2.86 -9.01 -16.68
C PHE A 77 -3.64 -9.43 -17.92
N ASP A 78 -2.96 -9.83 -18.99
CA ASP A 78 -3.63 -10.27 -20.23
C ASP A 78 -4.47 -11.52 -19.98
N ARG A 79 -3.92 -12.50 -19.25
CA ARG A 79 -4.64 -13.72 -18.87
C ARG A 79 -5.88 -13.40 -18.03
N ALA A 80 -5.76 -12.47 -17.09
CA ALA A 80 -6.88 -11.99 -16.30
C ALA A 80 -7.98 -11.35 -17.17
N LEU A 81 -7.63 -10.44 -18.08
CA LEU A 81 -8.61 -9.81 -18.96
C LEU A 81 -9.30 -10.81 -19.90
N VAL A 82 -8.55 -11.76 -20.46
CA VAL A 82 -9.08 -12.82 -21.32
C VAL A 82 -10.04 -13.73 -20.54
N PHE A 83 -9.68 -14.11 -19.31
CA PHE A 83 -10.56 -14.89 -18.44
C PHE A 83 -11.90 -14.16 -18.18
N HIS A 84 -11.88 -12.83 -18.11
CA HIS A 84 -13.07 -12.00 -17.92
C HIS A 84 -13.74 -11.57 -19.24
N GLY A 85 -13.44 -12.24 -20.35
CA GLY A 85 -14.18 -12.10 -21.62
C GLY A 85 -13.70 -10.99 -22.54
N ILE A 86 -12.51 -10.43 -22.30
CA ILE A 86 -11.89 -9.48 -23.23
C ILE A 86 -11.07 -10.27 -24.25
N ALA A 87 -11.36 -10.08 -25.54
CA ALA A 87 -10.58 -10.73 -26.60
C ALA A 87 -9.11 -10.26 -26.58
N ALA A 88 -8.16 -11.16 -26.85
CA ALA A 88 -6.74 -10.82 -26.92
C ALA A 88 -6.46 -9.73 -27.98
N ASP A 89 -7.14 -9.78 -29.12
CA ASP A 89 -7.05 -8.77 -30.18
C ASP A 89 -7.48 -7.39 -29.72
N ASP A 90 -8.47 -7.32 -28.82
CA ASP A 90 -8.93 -6.06 -28.25
C ASP A 90 -7.89 -5.44 -27.31
N ILE A 91 -7.17 -6.28 -26.56
CA ILE A 91 -6.05 -5.86 -25.71
C ILE A 91 -4.88 -5.36 -26.59
N ALA A 92 -4.52 -6.11 -27.63
CA ALA A 92 -3.47 -5.74 -28.58
C ALA A 92 -3.79 -4.43 -29.31
N SER A 93 -5.04 -4.26 -29.78
CA SER A 93 -5.51 -3.01 -30.40
C SER A 93 -5.45 -1.83 -29.43
N LEU A 94 -5.76 -2.03 -28.14
CA LEU A 94 -5.60 -0.99 -27.12
C LEU A 94 -4.13 -0.62 -26.88
N ARG A 95 -3.22 -1.60 -26.81
CA ARG A 95 -1.76 -1.35 -26.74
C ARG A 95 -1.28 -0.53 -27.93
N ALA A 96 -1.59 -0.98 -29.15
CA ALA A 96 -1.18 -0.30 -30.37
C ALA A 96 -1.70 1.15 -30.43
N ARG A 97 -2.90 1.42 -29.90
CA ARG A 97 -3.42 2.80 -29.78
C ARG A 97 -2.71 3.61 -28.71
N ALA A 98 -2.34 2.99 -27.60
CA ALA A 98 -1.65 3.64 -26.50
C ALA A 98 -0.19 3.98 -26.87
N GLU A 99 0.48 3.12 -27.63
CA GLU A 99 1.85 3.34 -28.15
C GLU A 99 1.95 4.57 -29.05
N ARG A 100 0.90 4.86 -29.84
CA ARG A 100 0.82 6.07 -30.68
C ARG A 100 0.69 7.37 -29.87
N ARG A 101 0.68 7.31 -28.54
CA ARG A 101 0.56 8.45 -27.63
C ARG A 101 1.75 8.50 -26.66
N PRO A 102 2.92 8.99 -27.11
CA PRO A 102 4.14 8.97 -26.29
C PRO A 102 3.98 9.70 -24.95
N GLU A 103 3.21 10.79 -24.92
CA GLU A 103 2.87 11.52 -23.69
C GLU A 103 2.22 10.62 -22.62
N ARG A 104 1.38 9.67 -23.04
CA ARG A 104 0.69 8.75 -22.14
C ARG A 104 1.60 7.64 -21.64
N ARG A 105 2.51 7.19 -22.48
CA ARG A 105 3.56 6.26 -22.08
C ARG A 105 4.46 6.87 -21.02
N GLU A 106 4.84 8.14 -21.18
CA GLU A 106 5.62 8.86 -20.17
C GLU A 106 4.81 9.08 -18.89
N GLN A 107 3.53 9.45 -19.01
CA GLN A 107 2.64 9.55 -17.85
C GLN A 107 2.54 8.23 -17.07
N ALA A 108 2.47 7.09 -17.75
CA ALA A 108 2.41 5.77 -17.12
C ALA A 108 3.73 5.44 -16.40
N ARG A 109 4.88 5.74 -17.02
CA ARG A 109 6.20 5.58 -16.40
C ARG A 109 6.37 6.44 -15.15
N LEU A 110 5.96 7.71 -15.21
CA LEU A 110 6.01 8.61 -14.07
C LEU A 110 5.12 8.13 -12.91
N ALA A 111 3.91 7.65 -13.21
CA ALA A 111 3.02 7.08 -12.20
C ALA A 111 3.61 5.84 -11.50
N LEU A 112 4.23 4.93 -12.27
CA LEU A 112 4.93 3.77 -11.73
C LEU A 112 6.12 4.18 -10.84
N ARG A 113 6.94 5.14 -11.29
CA ARG A 113 8.07 5.66 -10.51
C ARG A 113 7.62 6.29 -9.20
N ALA A 114 6.58 7.13 -9.23
CA ALA A 114 6.04 7.77 -8.04
C ALA A 114 5.51 6.73 -7.04
N THR A 115 4.77 5.74 -7.53
CA THR A 115 4.20 4.68 -6.68
C THR A 115 5.29 3.81 -6.06
N LEU A 116 6.36 3.53 -6.80
CA LEU A 116 7.51 2.79 -6.30
C LEU A 116 8.30 3.59 -5.26
N ALA A 117 8.44 4.92 -5.44
CA ALA A 117 9.01 5.80 -4.44
C ALA A 117 8.16 5.81 -3.15
N ASP A 118 6.84 5.92 -3.27
CA ASP A 118 5.91 5.86 -2.14
C ASP A 118 5.99 4.52 -1.40
N ALA A 119 6.04 3.40 -2.13
CA ALA A 119 6.18 2.08 -1.53
C ALA A 119 7.50 1.93 -0.76
N ARG A 120 8.60 2.49 -1.29
CA ARG A 120 9.89 2.54 -0.59
C ARG A 120 9.83 3.42 0.65
N ALA A 121 9.21 4.59 0.56
CA ALA A 121 9.04 5.50 1.70
C ALA A 121 8.21 4.85 2.82
N ARG A 122 7.10 4.16 2.48
CA ARG A 122 6.29 3.41 3.46
C ARG A 122 7.09 2.28 4.13
N ARG A 123 7.91 1.56 3.37
CA ARG A 123 8.79 0.52 3.94
C ARG A 123 9.84 1.12 4.88
N ALA A 124 10.44 2.24 4.52
CA ALA A 124 11.38 2.95 5.38
C ALA A 124 10.70 3.42 6.68
N ALA A 125 9.52 4.05 6.57
CA ALA A 125 8.74 4.47 7.72
C ALA A 125 8.33 3.30 8.64
N ALA A 126 7.91 2.17 8.06
CA ALA A 126 7.57 0.97 8.82
C ALA A 126 8.77 0.39 9.59
N ARG A 127 9.97 0.39 8.97
CA ARG A 127 11.21 -0.04 9.65
C ARG A 127 11.58 0.88 10.81
N VAL A 128 11.46 2.19 10.62
CA VAL A 128 11.71 3.17 11.69
C VAL A 128 10.71 2.96 12.83
N ALA A 129 9.40 2.85 12.53
CA ALA A 129 8.39 2.58 13.53
C ALA A 129 8.69 1.29 14.31
N ALA A 130 9.03 0.19 13.61
CA ALA A 130 9.39 -1.07 14.24
C ALA A 130 10.63 -0.95 15.16
N ALA A 131 11.66 -0.21 14.73
CA ALA A 131 12.83 0.06 15.54
C ALA A 131 12.49 0.88 16.80
N THR A 132 11.65 1.92 16.68
CA THR A 132 11.20 2.73 17.81
C THR A 132 10.33 1.93 18.80
N PHE A 133 9.47 1.03 18.30
CA PHE A 133 8.71 0.11 19.15
C PHE A 133 9.63 -0.89 19.87
N ALA A 134 10.64 -1.43 19.19
CA ALA A 134 11.63 -2.33 19.80
C ALA A 134 12.48 -1.62 20.87
N GLU A 135 12.88 -0.37 20.61
CA GLU A 135 13.62 0.45 21.57
C GLU A 135 12.77 0.78 22.81
N LYS A 136 11.50 1.16 22.64
CA LYS A 136 10.57 1.36 23.75
C LYS A 136 10.37 0.09 24.57
N ALA A 137 10.23 -1.08 23.91
CA ALA A 137 10.13 -2.35 24.59
C ALA A 137 11.42 -2.71 25.37
N ALA A 138 12.59 -2.40 24.82
CA ALA A 138 13.88 -2.63 25.49
C ALA A 138 14.10 -1.69 26.69
N VAL A 139 13.71 -0.42 26.60
CA VAL A 139 13.74 0.53 27.72
C VAL A 139 12.78 0.09 28.82
N GLN A 140 11.58 -0.36 28.47
CA GLN A 140 10.60 -0.85 29.44
C GLN A 140 11.05 -2.16 30.11
N ALA A 141 11.70 -3.07 29.38
CA ALA A 141 12.30 -4.28 29.95
C ALA A 141 13.46 -3.95 30.93
N ARG A 142 14.26 -2.92 30.65
CA ARG A 142 15.32 -2.46 31.57
C ARG A 142 14.78 -1.75 32.82
N ALA A 143 13.65 -1.03 32.70
CA ALA A 143 13.00 -0.39 33.84
C ALA A 143 12.42 -1.41 34.85
N VAL A 144 12.00 -2.59 34.38
CA VAL A 144 11.52 -3.69 35.24
C VAL A 144 12.68 -4.47 35.90
N ALA A 145 13.90 -4.37 35.36
CA ALA A 145 15.06 -5.12 35.84
C ALA A 145 15.87 -4.42 36.95
N ILE A 146 15.38 -3.33 37.55
CA ILE A 146 16.02 -2.73 38.73
C ILE A 146 15.71 -3.62 39.95
N PRO A 147 16.68 -4.33 40.54
CA PRO A 147 16.42 -5.05 41.77
C PRO A 147 16.11 -4.04 42.89
N VAL A 148 14.92 -4.16 43.47
CA VAL A 148 14.60 -3.53 44.75
C VAL A 148 15.58 -4.11 45.77
N VAL A 149 16.64 -3.37 46.11
CA VAL A 149 17.49 -3.71 47.23
C VAL A 149 16.62 -3.58 48.48
N PRO A 150 16.35 -4.65 49.24
CA PRO A 150 15.55 -4.53 50.45
C PRO A 150 16.31 -3.64 51.44
N ALA A 151 15.73 -2.47 51.73
CA ALA A 151 16.16 -1.59 52.80
C ALA A 151 15.86 -2.28 54.14
N ALA A 152 16.77 -3.14 54.60
CA ALA A 152 16.69 -3.77 55.90
C ALA A 152 18.08 -3.88 56.54
N VAL A 153 18.80 -2.75 56.65
CA VAL A 153 19.96 -2.64 57.55
C VAL A 153 19.96 -1.26 58.21
N VAL A 154 19.01 -0.99 59.09
CA VAL A 154 19.25 -0.09 60.25
C VAL A 154 18.23 -0.48 61.31
N GLN A 155 18.63 -1.24 62.33
CA GLN A 155 18.17 -1.06 63.71
C GLN A 155 18.97 -1.95 64.67
N SER A 156 19.93 -1.35 65.35
CA SER A 156 20.32 -1.73 66.70
C SER A 156 20.67 -0.44 67.45
N PRO A 157 19.98 -0.20 68.57
CA PRO A 157 20.74 -0.21 69.81
C PRO A 157 20.06 -1.10 70.86
N ALA A 158 20.87 -1.97 71.44
CA ALA A 158 20.54 -2.73 72.64
C ALA A 158 20.30 -1.78 73.81
N LEU A 159 19.06 -1.71 74.26
CA LEU A 159 18.65 -1.20 75.57
C LEU A 159 17.93 -2.37 76.23
N VAL A 160 18.53 -2.94 77.27
CA VAL A 160 17.92 -3.52 78.49
C VAL A 160 19.00 -4.37 79.16
N ALA A 161 19.58 -3.84 80.25
CA ALA A 161 20.25 -4.62 81.27
C ALA A 161 20.03 -3.94 82.61
N GLU A 162 18.91 -4.27 83.24
CA GLU A 162 18.66 -4.22 84.69
C GLU A 162 17.79 -5.46 85.00
N PRO A 163 17.74 -6.02 86.22
CA PRO A 163 18.50 -5.78 87.47
C PRO A 163 19.00 -7.17 88.05
N PRO A 164 19.27 -7.43 89.36
CA PRO A 164 18.35 -7.24 90.49
C PRO A 164 18.97 -6.70 91.80
N ARG A 165 18.10 -6.13 92.64
CA ARG A 165 18.32 -5.95 94.09
C ARG A 165 18.10 -7.29 94.81
N LEU A 166 18.86 -7.52 95.89
CA LEU A 166 18.54 -8.27 97.13
C LEU A 166 19.74 -8.01 98.07
N ALA A 167 19.67 -7.16 99.09
CA ALA A 167 19.08 -7.40 100.42
C ALA A 167 19.68 -8.62 101.15
N ALA A 168 20.76 -8.39 101.91
CA ALA A 168 21.06 -8.92 103.24
C ALA A 168 22.30 -8.21 103.81
#